data_AF-F4QT41-F1
#
_entry.id   AF-F4QT41-F1
#
_cell.length_a   1.000
_cell.length_b   1.000
_cell.length_c   1.000
_cell.angle_alpha   90.00
_cell.angle_beta   90.00
_cell.angle_gamma   90.00
#
_symmetry.space_group_name_H-M   'P 1'
#
loop_
_entity.id
_entity.type
_entity.pdbx_description
1 polymer ?
#
loop_
_entity_poly.entity_id
_entity_poly.type
_entity_poly.pdbx_seq_one_letter_code
_entity_poly.pdbx_strand_id
1 'polypeptide(L)'
;MTEDDPYVYPGTDVLRNRLDLRDHGTLEYAGRNLVQVRIEQGAPYGRFDLAHLKAIHRHLFQDLYAWAGEIRTVEINKDGSQPID
;
A
#
# COMPACT_ATOMS: atom_id res chain seq x y z
N MET A 1 -4.78 3.44 23.04
CA MET A 1 -5.61 4.16 22.05
C MET A 1 -4.70 4.34 20.86
N THR A 2 -4.82 3.49 19.84
CA THR A 2 -4.03 3.64 18.62
C THR A 2 -4.36 5.01 18.06
N GLU A 3 -3.33 5.86 17.89
CA GLU A 3 -3.45 7.07 17.08
C GLU A 3 -4.21 6.75 15.79
N ASP A 4 -5.11 7.64 15.36
CA ASP A 4 -5.84 7.49 14.11
C ASP A 4 -4.85 7.22 12.98
N ASP A 5 -4.84 5.98 12.46
CA ASP A 5 -3.93 5.58 11.40
C ASP A 5 -4.21 6.47 10.17
N PRO A 6 -3.24 7.31 9.73
CA PRO A 6 -3.46 8.22 8.62
C PRO A 6 -3.67 7.45 7.31
N TYR A 7 -3.44 6.14 7.25
CA TYR A 7 -3.66 5.38 6.03
C TYR A 7 -5.08 4.87 5.86
N VAL A 8 -5.95 4.89 6.88
CA VAL A 8 -7.33 4.38 6.80
C VAL A 8 -8.38 5.51 6.82
N TYR A 9 -9.61 5.21 6.39
CA TYR A 9 -10.72 6.15 6.58
C TYR A 9 -11.12 6.19 8.08
N PRO A 10 -11.51 7.36 8.62
CA PRO A 10 -11.97 7.44 10.01
C PRO A 10 -13.12 6.48 10.30
N GLY A 11 -12.99 5.72 11.38
CA GLY A 11 -14.00 4.73 11.81
C GLY A 11 -14.01 3.44 10.99
N THR A 12 -13.02 3.22 10.11
CA THR A 12 -12.84 1.97 9.38
C THR A 12 -11.38 1.50 9.45
N ASP A 13 -11.15 0.28 9.00
CA ASP A 13 -9.83 -0.32 8.74
C ASP A 13 -9.52 -0.37 7.23
N VAL A 14 -10.31 0.33 6.41
CA VAL A 14 -10.14 0.37 4.95
C VAL A 14 -9.15 1.48 4.58
N LEU A 15 -8.11 1.12 3.82
CA LEU A 15 -7.10 2.07 3.37
C LEU A 15 -7.68 3.17 2.47
N ARG A 16 -7.29 4.42 2.74
CA ARG A 16 -7.56 5.58 1.88
C ARG A 16 -6.93 5.35 0.51
N ASN A 17 -7.77 5.43 -0.51
CA ASN A 17 -7.40 5.10 -1.88
C ASN A 17 -7.97 6.13 -2.86
N ARG A 18 -7.36 6.24 -4.04
CA ARG A 18 -7.69 7.20 -5.09
C ARG A 18 -9.07 6.97 -5.72
N LEU A 19 -9.69 5.81 -5.46
CA LEU A 19 -11.00 5.43 -5.99
C LEU A 19 -12.15 5.71 -5.00
N ASP A 20 -11.84 6.25 -3.81
CA ASP A 20 -12.80 6.48 -2.69
C ASP A 20 -13.61 5.22 -2.31
N LEU A 21 -13.01 4.03 -2.48
CA LEU A 21 -13.64 2.76 -2.09
C LEU A 21 -13.54 2.57 -0.58
N ARG A 22 -14.67 2.26 0.07
CA ARG A 22 -14.80 2.10 1.53
C ARG A 22 -15.22 0.71 1.96
N ASP A 23 -15.28 -0.22 1.02
CA ASP A 23 -15.56 -1.63 1.25
C ASP A 23 -14.30 -2.44 0.92
N HIS A 24 -13.94 -3.36 1.82
CA HIS A 24 -12.72 -4.17 1.69
C HIS A 24 -12.73 -5.02 0.43
N GLY A 25 -13.83 -5.76 0.18
CA GLY A 25 -13.90 -6.68 -0.95
C GLY A 25 -13.80 -5.94 -2.28
N THR A 26 -14.46 -4.78 -2.37
CA THR A 26 -14.41 -3.92 -3.55
C THR A 26 -13.01 -3.32 -3.76
N LEU A 27 -12.37 -2.82 -2.70
CA LEU A 27 -11.01 -2.29 -2.78
C LEU A 27 -10.01 -3.38 -3.17
N GLU A 28 -10.14 -4.58 -2.61
CA GLU A 28 -9.28 -5.71 -2.93
C GLU A 28 -9.43 -6.14 -4.40
N TYR A 29 -10.67 -6.28 -4.88
CA TYR A 29 -10.95 -6.66 -6.26
C TYR A 29 -10.39 -5.63 -7.26
N ALA A 30 -10.70 -4.35 -7.04
CA ALA A 30 -10.16 -3.26 -7.87
C ALA A 30 -8.64 -3.22 -7.80
N GLY A 31 -8.08 -3.41 -6.61
CA GLY A 31 -6.64 -3.38 -6.36
C GLY A 31 -5.89 -4.46 -7.11
N ARG A 32 -6.36 -5.71 -7.07
CA ARG A 32 -5.77 -6.82 -7.81
C ARG A 32 -5.73 -6.55 -9.31
N ASN A 33 -6.82 -6.03 -9.89
CA ASN A 33 -6.90 -5.74 -11.32
C ASN A 33 -5.92 -4.63 -11.73
N LEU A 34 -5.83 -3.53 -10.97
CA LEU A 34 -4.92 -2.44 -11.27
C LEU A 34 -3.45 -2.85 -11.13
N VAL A 35 -3.10 -3.61 -10.08
CA VAL A 35 -1.75 -4.12 -9.88
C VAL A 35 -1.36 -5.10 -10.99
N GLN A 36 -2.28 -5.96 -11.44
CA GLN A 36 -2.03 -6.92 -12.53
C GLN A 36 -1.61 -6.21 -13.83
N VAL A 37 -2.30 -5.13 -14.20
CA VAL A 37 -1.94 -4.31 -15.37
C VAL A 37 -0.51 -3.74 -15.25
N ARG A 38 -0.07 -3.37 -14.05
CA ARG A 38 1.29 -2.88 -13.80
C ARG A 38 2.34 -3.98 -13.86
N ILE A 39 2.02 -5.19 -13.40
CA ILE A 39 2.90 -6.35 -13.52
C ILE A 39 3.16 -6.66 -15.00
N GLU A 40 2.14 -6.62 -15.84
CA GLU A 40 2.25 -6.87 -17.29
C GLU A 40 3.12 -5.82 -18.02
N GLN A 41 3.24 -4.62 -17.46
CA GLN A 41 4.15 -3.57 -17.98
C GLN A 41 5.63 -3.81 -17.60
N GLY A 42 5.91 -4.80 -16.75
CA GLY A 42 7.23 -5.09 -16.22
C GLY A 42 7.61 -4.19 -15.05
N ALA A 43 8.61 -4.63 -14.28
CA ALA A 43 9.12 -3.87 -13.15
C ALA A 43 10.06 -2.74 -13.64
N PRO A 44 10.12 -1.59 -12.93
CA PRO A 44 11.17 -0.61 -13.12
C PRO A 44 12.56 -1.25 -12.99
N TYR A 45 13.55 -0.74 -13.72
CA TYR A 45 14.94 -1.14 -13.55
C TYR A 45 15.57 -0.41 -12.35
N GLY A 46 16.52 -1.05 -11.68
CA GLY A 46 17.26 -0.44 -10.59
C GLY A 46 18.30 -1.36 -9.98
N ARG A 47 18.85 -0.96 -8.82
CA ARG A 47 20.04 -1.59 -8.21
C ARG A 47 19.74 -2.37 -6.94
N PHE A 48 18.48 -2.73 -6.73
CA PHE A 48 18.00 -3.39 -5.49
C PHE A 48 18.33 -2.61 -4.21
N ASP A 49 18.40 -1.27 -4.32
CA ASP A 49 18.48 -0.36 -3.18
C ASP A 49 17.07 0.10 -2.76
N LEU A 50 17.00 0.87 -1.66
CA LEU A 50 15.73 1.41 -1.18
C LEU A 50 15.01 2.26 -2.23
N ALA A 51 15.76 3.02 -3.04
CA ALA A 51 15.18 3.82 -4.12
C ALA A 51 14.51 2.93 -5.16
N HIS A 52 15.12 1.81 -5.53
CA HIS A 52 14.53 0.82 -6.43
C HIS A 52 13.26 0.20 -5.82
N LEU A 53 13.28 -0.15 -4.53
CA LEU A 53 12.10 -0.69 -3.86
C LEU A 53 10.94 0.31 -3.83
N LYS A 54 11.21 1.59 -3.53
CA LYS A 54 10.22 2.68 -3.60
C LYS A 54 9.65 2.81 -5.02
N ALA A 55 10.50 2.70 -6.05
CA ALA A 55 10.06 2.76 -7.44
C ALA A 55 9.15 1.58 -7.84
N ILE A 56 9.48 0.36 -7.42
CA ILE A 56 8.63 -0.83 -7.63
C ILE A 56 7.28 -0.63 -6.92
N HIS A 57 7.28 -0.21 -5.65
CA HIS A 57 6.05 0.03 -4.91
C HIS A 57 5.19 1.13 -5.56
N ARG A 58 5.81 2.23 -6.01
CA ARG A 58 5.10 3.26 -6.76
C ARG A 58 4.48 2.68 -8.03
N HIS A 59 5.26 1.96 -8.83
CA HIS A 59 4.79 1.38 -10.09
C HIS A 59 3.56 0.50 -9.91
N LEU A 60 3.58 -0.39 -8.91
CA LEU A 60 2.48 -1.32 -8.65
C LEU A 60 1.22 -0.63 -8.11
N PHE A 61 1.36 0.39 -7.26
CA PHE A 61 0.25 0.93 -6.48
C PHE A 61 -0.14 2.39 -6.79
N GLN A 62 0.51 3.04 -7.76
CA GLN A 62 0.28 4.47 -8.08
C GLN A 62 -1.17 4.82 -8.41
N ASP A 63 -1.93 3.87 -8.96
CA ASP A 63 -3.34 4.09 -9.32
C ASP A 63 -4.29 3.91 -8.12
N LEU A 64 -3.82 3.29 -7.04
CA LEU A 64 -4.61 2.99 -5.85
C LEU A 64 -4.32 3.95 -4.69
N TYR A 65 -3.05 4.21 -4.41
CA TYR A 65 -2.66 4.92 -3.20
C TYR A 65 -1.93 6.23 -3.51
N ALA A 66 -2.33 7.31 -2.85
CA ALA A 66 -1.66 8.60 -2.99
C ALA A 66 -0.19 8.54 -2.51
N TRP A 67 0.06 7.69 -1.52
CA TRP A 67 1.36 7.45 -0.90
C TRP A 67 2.17 6.33 -1.58
N ALA A 68 1.77 5.85 -2.76
CA ALA A 68 2.47 4.78 -3.46
C ALA A 68 3.94 5.14 -3.71
N GLY A 69 4.83 4.34 -3.12
CA GLY A 69 6.27 4.53 -3.18
C GLY A 69 6.85 5.29 -1.99
N GLU A 70 6.04 5.74 -1.04
CA GLU A 70 6.53 6.37 0.19
C GLU A 70 6.77 5.36 1.32
N ILE A 71 7.65 5.73 2.24
CA ILE A 71 7.93 4.93 3.44
C ILE A 71 6.83 5.18 4.46
N ARG A 72 6.35 4.12 5.11
CA ARG A 72 5.33 4.21 6.17
C ARG A 72 5.79 5.11 7.32
N THR A 73 4.85 5.82 7.93
CA THR A 73 5.10 6.69 9.10
C THR A 73 4.52 6.15 10.40
N VAL A 74 3.87 4.99 10.37
CA VAL A 74 3.28 4.33 11.54
C VAL A 74 3.83 2.92 11.67
N GLU A 75 3.91 2.41 12.90
CA GLU A 75 4.26 1.01 13.16
C GLU A 75 3.13 0.07 12.78
N ILE A 76 3.50 -1.09 12.25
CA ILE A 76 2.56 -2.14 11.87
C ILE A 76 3.01 -3.45 12.48
N ASN A 77 2.07 -4.22 13.00
CA ASN A 77 2.30 -5.58 13.46
C ASN A 77 1.50 -6.52 12.57
N LYS A 78 2.11 -7.63 12.18
CA LYS A 78 1.40 -8.75 11.59
C LYS A 78 1.27 -9.82 12.66
N ASP A 79 0.09 -10.43 12.79
CA ASP A 79 -0.19 -11.45 13.81
C ASP A 79 0.98 -12.44 13.96
N GLY A 80 1.58 -12.47 15.15
CA GLY A 80 2.70 -13.35 15.52
C GLY A 80 4.10 -12.72 15.51
N SER A 81 4.28 -11.50 14.97
CA SER A 81 5.54 -10.75 15.11
C SER A 81 5.46 -9.79 16.28
N GLN A 82 5.85 -10.25 17.47
CA GLN A 82 6.14 -9.35 18.60
C GLN A 82 7.42 -8.56 18.29
N PRO A 83 7.54 -7.28 18.68
CA PRO A 83 8.82 -6.60 18.66
C PRO A 83 9.80 -7.42 19.52
N ILE A 84 10.97 -7.72 18.99
CA ILE A 84 12.04 -8.27 19.81
C ILE A 84 12.55 -7.08 20.63
N ASP A 85 12.33 -7.11 21.95
CA ASP A 85 12.92 -6.18 22.92
C ASP A 85 14.44 -6.01 22.71
#